data_AF-M9RG57-F1
#
_entry.id   AF-M9RG57-F1
#
_cell.length_a   1.000
_cell.length_b   1.000
_cell.length_c   1.000
_cell.angle_alpha   90.00
_cell.angle_beta   90.00
_cell.angle_gamma   90.00
#
_symmetry.space_group_name_H-M   'P 1'
#
loop_
_entity.id
_entity.type
_entity.pdbx_description
1 polymer ?
#
loop_
_entity_poly.entity_id
_entity_poly.type
_entity_poly.pdbx_seq_one_letter_code
_entity_poly.pdbx_strand_id
1 'polypeptide(L)'
;MQDILVSPNHRILLTGQQLTVNFGEDEVLAAAKHLVGMPGVEKVAPRDVRFLHLLCARHEVLMVDAVWTESYQPYKYAMNGLASDQAHKILALFPELRDRKLNLSFRDARTVLRSHETQIACASLGFEARH
;
A
#
# COMPACT_ATOMS: atom_id res chain seq x y z
N MET A 1 19.80 -7.82 -4.01
CA MET A 1 18.43 -7.31 -3.75
C MET A 1 17.88 -6.86 -5.08
N GLN A 2 16.64 -7.23 -5.41
CA GLN A 2 15.99 -6.82 -6.67
C GLN A 2 14.92 -5.78 -6.38
N ASP A 3 14.70 -4.88 -7.33
CA ASP A 3 13.64 -3.89 -7.23
C ASP A 3 12.28 -4.54 -7.49
N ILE A 4 11.25 -4.07 -6.77
CA ILE A 4 9.87 -4.47 -7.03
C ILE A 4 9.11 -3.38 -7.79
N LEU A 5 8.24 -3.79 -8.70
CA LEU A 5 7.31 -2.89 -9.38
C LEU A 5 5.94 -2.99 -8.72
N VAL A 6 5.46 -1.86 -8.21
CA VAL A 6 4.16 -1.78 -7.53
C VAL A 6 3.27 -0.72 -8.15
N SER A 7 1.96 -0.88 -7.99
CA SER A 7 1.02 0.18 -8.39
C SER A 7 1.20 1.44 -7.52
N PRO A 8 0.89 2.65 -8.02
CA PRO A 8 1.08 3.89 -7.26
C PRO A 8 0.38 3.93 -5.89
N ASN A 9 -0.74 3.20 -5.74
CA ASN A 9 -1.50 3.16 -4.49
C ASN A 9 -1.14 1.98 -3.58
N HIS A 10 -0.25 1.08 -4.02
CA HIS A 10 0.23 -0.03 -3.20
C HIS A 10 0.95 0.52 -1.98
N ARG A 11 0.66 0.00 -0.78
CA ARG A 11 1.29 0.52 0.45
C ARG A 11 2.50 -0.30 0.87
N ILE A 12 3.53 0.43 1.25
CA ILE A 12 4.82 -0.04 1.74
C ILE A 12 4.87 0.20 3.24
N LEU A 13 5.39 -0.76 3.99
CA LEU A 13 5.59 -0.63 5.43
C LEU A 13 6.82 0.24 5.70
N LEU A 14 6.65 1.27 6.52
CA LEU A 14 7.72 2.03 7.13
C LEU A 14 7.78 1.65 8.61
N THR A 15 8.99 1.40 9.11
CA THR A 15 9.21 0.94 10.49
C THR A 15 10.25 1.82 11.18
N GLY A 16 10.03 2.19 12.43
CA GLY A 16 11.02 2.88 13.25
C GLY A 16 10.43 3.52 14.49
N GLN A 17 11.18 3.51 15.60
CA GLN A 17 10.74 4.07 16.88
C GLN A 17 10.44 5.58 16.82
N GLN A 18 11.06 6.29 15.87
CA GLN A 18 10.82 7.72 15.65
C GLN A 18 9.38 7.99 15.19
N LEU A 19 8.71 7.01 14.59
CA LEU A 19 7.33 7.14 14.12
C LEU A 19 6.34 7.24 15.28
N THR A 20 6.64 6.62 16.43
CA THR A 20 5.76 6.61 17.61
C THR A 20 5.46 8.03 18.11
N VAL A 21 6.40 8.97 17.96
CA VAL A 21 6.23 10.37 18.38
C VAL A 21 5.10 11.06 17.61
N ASN A 22 5.02 10.81 16.30
CA ASN A 22 4.08 11.50 15.42
C ASN A 22 2.78 10.70 15.21
N PHE A 23 2.85 9.37 15.29
CA PHE A 23 1.76 8.48 14.87
C PHE A 23 1.28 7.52 15.96
N GLY A 24 1.95 7.46 17.12
CA GLY A 24 1.63 6.53 18.20
C GLY A 24 2.01 5.07 17.92
N GLU A 25 2.49 4.77 16.71
CA GLU A 25 2.85 3.44 16.22
C GLU A 25 4.28 3.48 15.67
N ASP A 26 5.03 2.38 15.80
CA ASP A 26 6.36 2.20 15.20
C ASP A 26 6.31 1.56 13.80
N GLU A 27 5.11 1.18 13.34
CA GLU A 27 4.84 0.58 12.04
C GLU A 27 3.67 1.30 11.34
N VAL A 28 3.94 1.87 10.17
CA VAL A 28 2.94 2.63 9.38
C VAL A 28 3.00 2.26 7.90
N LEU A 29 1.89 2.41 7.20
CA LEU A 29 1.77 2.13 5.76
C LEU A 29 1.73 3.43 4.95
N ALA A 30 2.62 3.55 3.97
CA ALA A 30 2.66 4.68 3.04
C ALA A 30 2.42 4.20 1.60
N ALA A 31 1.57 4.90 0.85
CA ALA A 31 1.36 4.59 -0.56
C ALA A 31 2.63 4.89 -1.38
N ALA A 32 3.00 4.01 -2.31
CA ALA A 32 4.21 4.12 -3.12
C ALA A 32 4.34 5.49 -3.83
N LYS A 33 3.23 6.04 -4.33
CA LYS A 33 3.20 7.37 -4.96
C LYS A 33 3.60 8.53 -4.03
N HIS A 34 3.42 8.38 -2.72
CA HIS A 34 3.83 9.38 -1.73
C HIS A 34 5.32 9.27 -1.35
N LEU A 35 5.97 8.16 -1.74
CA LEU A 35 7.38 7.89 -1.51
C LEU A 35 8.26 8.25 -2.72
N VAL A 36 7.65 8.55 -3.87
CA VAL A 36 8.40 8.94 -5.08
C VAL A 36 9.28 10.15 -4.80
N GLY A 37 10.57 10.05 -5.15
CA GLY A 37 11.58 11.07 -4.87
C GLY A 37 12.39 10.81 -3.58
N MET A 38 11.97 9.84 -2.76
CA MET A 38 12.79 9.31 -1.68
C MET A 38 13.87 8.37 -2.25
N PRO A 39 15.02 8.21 -1.57
CA PRO A 39 16.07 7.30 -2.00
C PRO A 39 15.54 5.88 -2.24
N GLY A 40 15.76 5.35 -3.45
CA GLY A 40 15.34 4.00 -3.83
C GLY A 40 13.89 3.88 -4.32
N VAL A 41 13.15 4.99 -4.46
CA VAL A 41 11.77 4.96 -4.99
C VAL A 41 11.61 5.88 -6.19
N GLU A 42 11.39 5.27 -7.35
CA GLU A 42 11.25 5.97 -8.62
C GLU A 42 9.94 5.62 -9.31
N LYS A 43 9.40 6.59 -10.06
CA LYS A 43 8.24 6.35 -10.92
C LYS A 43 8.71 5.84 -12.28
N VAL A 44 8.24 4.66 -12.66
CA VAL A 44 8.53 4.06 -13.97
C VAL A 44 7.27 3.95 -14.83
N ALA A 45 7.45 3.93 -16.15
CA ALA A 45 6.40 3.71 -17.14
C ALA A 45 6.71 2.43 -17.96
N PRO A 46 6.44 1.23 -17.41
CA PRO A 46 6.75 -0.01 -18.09
C PRO A 46 5.88 -0.20 -19.34
N ARG A 47 6.42 -0.85 -20.38
CA ARG A 47 5.67 -1.15 -21.60
C ARG A 47 4.54 -2.16 -21.38
N ASP A 48 4.73 -3.09 -20.46
CA ASP A 48 3.75 -4.09 -20.05
C ASP A 48 3.89 -4.37 -18.54
N VAL A 49 2.78 -4.63 -17.86
CA VAL A 49 2.73 -4.88 -16.42
C VAL A 49 1.77 -6.02 -16.10
N ARG A 50 2.23 -6.97 -15.29
CA ARG A 50 1.40 -8.03 -14.73
C ARG A 50 1.26 -7.83 -13.23
N PHE A 51 0.02 -7.75 -12.75
CA PHE A 51 -0.28 -7.63 -11.33
C PHE A 51 -0.60 -9.00 -10.74
N LEU A 52 0.08 -9.34 -9.65
CA LEU A 52 -0.29 -10.43 -8.77
C LEU A 52 -0.94 -9.84 -7.52
N HIS A 53 -2.23 -10.09 -7.33
CA HIS A 53 -2.96 -9.68 -6.12
C HIS A 53 -3.03 -10.87 -5.16
N LEU A 54 -2.45 -10.72 -3.96
CA LEU A 54 -2.51 -11.72 -2.91
C LEU A 54 -3.59 -11.33 -1.89
N LEU A 55 -4.70 -12.06 -1.85
CA LEU A 55 -5.77 -11.86 -0.89
C LEU A 55 -5.62 -12.87 0.25
N CYS A 56 -5.56 -12.38 1.48
CA CYS A 56 -5.50 -13.19 2.70
C CYS A 56 -6.86 -13.16 3.43
N ALA A 57 -7.06 -14.03 4.43
CA ALA A 57 -8.30 -14.04 5.22
C ALA A 57 -8.53 -12.74 6.01
N ARG A 58 -7.44 -12.03 6.30
CA ARG A 58 -7.39 -10.68 6.84
C ARG A 58 -6.44 -9.86 5.99
N HIS A 59 -6.47 -8.54 6.15
CA HIS A 59 -5.48 -7.69 5.52
C HIS A 59 -4.17 -7.76 6.31
N GLU A 60 -3.15 -8.31 5.68
CA GLU A 60 -1.84 -8.59 6.26
C GLU A 60 -0.73 -7.75 5.59
N VAL A 61 0.42 -7.66 6.26
CA VAL A 61 1.67 -7.20 5.66
C VAL A 61 2.49 -8.42 5.22
N LEU A 62 3.02 -8.37 4.00
CA LEU A 62 3.76 -9.45 3.35
C LEU A 62 5.14 -8.94 2.91
N MET A 63 6.16 -9.80 3.00
CA MET A 63 7.47 -9.50 2.44
C MET A 63 7.56 -9.97 0.99
N VAL A 64 7.91 -9.06 0.08
CA VAL A 64 8.11 -9.31 -1.36
C VAL A 64 9.48 -8.77 -1.73
N ASP A 65 10.39 -9.65 -2.14
CA ASP A 65 11.79 -9.33 -2.49
C ASP A 65 12.46 -8.34 -1.52
N ALA A 66 12.39 -8.67 -0.22
CA ALA A 66 12.92 -7.89 0.90
C ALA A 66 12.22 -6.55 1.21
N VAL A 67 11.10 -6.25 0.56
CA VAL A 67 10.25 -5.09 0.88
C VAL A 67 8.96 -5.56 1.54
N TRP A 68 8.64 -4.98 2.70
CA TRP A 68 7.36 -5.22 3.37
C TRP A 68 6.26 -4.37 2.74
N THR A 69 5.20 -5.01 2.26
CA THR A 69 4.08 -4.38 1.57
C THR A 69 2.76 -4.91 2.07
N GLU A 70 1.66 -4.20 1.79
CA GLU A 70 0.34 -4.73 2.10
C GLU A 70 -0.09 -5.88 1.17
N SER A 71 -0.84 -6.83 1.70
CA SER A 71 -1.68 -7.74 0.91
C SER A 71 -2.80 -6.96 0.20
N TYR A 72 -3.44 -7.57 -0.80
CA TYR A 72 -4.49 -6.90 -1.55
C TYR A 72 -5.72 -6.63 -0.67
N GLN A 73 -6.08 -5.35 -0.53
CA GLN A 73 -7.29 -4.93 0.17
C GLN A 73 -8.40 -4.55 -0.83
N PRO A 74 -9.47 -5.36 -0.94
CA PRO A 74 -10.52 -5.15 -1.95
C PRO A 74 -11.44 -3.94 -1.65
N TYR A 75 -11.43 -3.46 -0.40
CA TYR A 75 -12.33 -2.42 0.10
C TYR A 75 -12.18 -1.06 -0.63
N LYS A 76 -10.96 -0.67 -1.01
CA LYS A 76 -10.70 0.67 -1.55
C LYS A 76 -11.20 0.91 -2.98
N TYR A 77 -11.30 -0.15 -3.78
CA TYR A 77 -11.67 -0.04 -5.19
C TYR A 77 -13.15 -0.38 -5.46
N ALA A 78 -13.76 -1.21 -4.61
CA ALA A 78 -15.14 -1.67 -4.81
C ALA A 78 -16.22 -0.66 -4.35
N MET A 79 -15.93 0.21 -3.37
CA MET A 79 -16.97 1.00 -2.68
C MET A 79 -17.09 2.47 -3.12
N ASN A 80 -16.12 3.03 -3.86
CA ASN A 80 -16.16 4.44 -4.31
C ASN A 80 -16.92 4.66 -5.64
N GLY A 81 -17.63 3.66 -6.16
CA GLY A 81 -18.46 3.78 -7.38
C GLY A 81 -17.68 3.97 -8.69
N LEU A 82 -16.37 4.20 -8.61
CA LEU A 82 -15.42 4.29 -9.72
C LEU A 82 -14.73 2.93 -9.91
N ALA A 83 -15.51 1.86 -10.07
CA ALA A 83 -14.95 0.56 -10.36
C ALA A 83 -14.29 0.62 -11.74
N SER A 84 -12.96 0.74 -11.76
CA SER A 84 -12.17 0.57 -12.98
C SER A 84 -12.48 -0.80 -13.60
N ASP A 85 -12.16 -0.99 -14.88
CA ASP A 85 -12.28 -2.29 -15.54
C ASP A 85 -11.57 -3.41 -14.76
N GLN A 86 -10.52 -3.07 -14.02
CA GLN A 86 -9.79 -3.98 -13.14
C GLN A 86 -10.60 -4.38 -11.90
N ALA A 87 -11.32 -3.45 -11.27
CA ALA A 87 -12.20 -3.75 -10.14
C ALA A 87 -13.35 -4.68 -10.56
N HIS A 88 -13.91 -4.47 -11.75
CA HIS A 88 -14.94 -5.37 -12.30
C HIS A 88 -14.41 -6.80 -12.52
N LYS A 89 -13.20 -6.94 -13.08
CA LYS A 89 -12.56 -8.25 -13.25
C LYS A 89 -12.32 -8.95 -11.91
N ILE A 90 -11.85 -8.22 -10.90
CA ILE A 90 -11.62 -8.77 -9.56
C ILE A 90 -12.95 -9.20 -8.91
N LEU A 91 -14.01 -8.39 -8.99
CA LEU A 91 -15.33 -8.75 -8.47
C LEU A 91 -16.02 -9.88 -9.25
N ALA A 92 -15.65 -10.10 -10.51
CA ALA A 92 -16.12 -11.25 -11.29
C ALA A 92 -15.42 -12.55 -10.86
N LEU A 93 -14.13 -12.48 -10.52
CA LEU A 93 -13.36 -13.62 -10.01
C LEU A 93 -13.69 -13.96 -8.55
N PHE A 94 -14.00 -12.94 -7.74
CA PHE A 94 -14.26 -13.06 -6.30
C PHE A 94 -15.58 -12.34 -5.93
N PRO A 95 -16.75 -12.89 -6.31
CA PRO A 95 -18.05 -12.26 -6.08
C PRO A 95 -18.39 -12.05 -4.59
N GLU A 96 -17.82 -12.86 -3.69
CA GLU A 96 -17.95 -12.75 -2.24
C GLU A 96 -17.45 -11.40 -1.69
N LEU A 97 -16.55 -10.72 -2.40
CA LEU A 97 -16.06 -9.38 -2.04
C LEU A 97 -17.16 -8.30 -2.07
N ARG A 98 -18.36 -8.62 -2.58
CA ARG A 98 -19.53 -7.75 -2.50
C ARG A 98 -20.20 -7.75 -1.13
N ASP A 99 -19.88 -8.72 -0.26
CA ASP A 99 -20.47 -8.79 1.08
C ASP A 99 -19.88 -7.70 2.00
N ARG A 100 -20.77 -6.87 2.55
CA ARG A 100 -20.43 -5.83 3.53
C ARG A 100 -19.80 -6.38 4.82
N LYS A 101 -20.09 -7.63 5.20
CA LYS A 101 -19.47 -8.27 6.38
C LYS A 101 -18.00 -8.60 6.14
N LEU A 102 -17.65 -9.05 4.93
CA LEU A 102 -16.25 -9.23 4.53
C LEU A 102 -15.51 -7.89 4.54
N ASN A 103 -16.15 -6.80 4.11
CA ASN A 103 -15.54 -5.46 4.15
C ASN A 103 -15.08 -5.03 5.55
N LEU A 104 -15.86 -5.35 6.59
CA LEU A 104 -15.48 -5.06 7.98
C LEU A 104 -14.28 -5.89 8.46
N SER A 105 -14.04 -7.05 7.83
CA SER A 105 -12.92 -7.95 8.14
C SER A 105 -11.61 -7.52 7.47
N PHE A 106 -11.67 -6.67 6.44
CA PHE A 106 -10.52 -6.12 5.73
C PHE A 106 -10.17 -4.70 6.21
N ARG A 107 -10.00 -4.48 7.52
CA ARG A 107 -9.43 -3.21 8.02
C ARG A 107 -7.97 -3.07 7.61
N ASP A 108 -7.42 -1.85 7.62
CA ASP A 108 -6.00 -1.66 7.34
C ASP A 108 -5.12 -2.45 8.33
N ALA A 109 -4.06 -3.10 7.85
CA ALA A 109 -3.17 -3.93 8.69
C ALA A 109 -2.38 -3.08 9.69
N ARG A 110 -2.13 -1.81 9.32
CA ARG A 110 -1.44 -0.77 10.11
C ARG A 110 -2.05 0.59 9.82
N THR A 111 -1.69 1.60 10.60
CA THR A 111 -2.04 3.00 10.35
C THR A 111 -1.55 3.42 8.97
N VAL A 112 -2.43 4.05 8.19
CA VAL A 112 -2.15 4.43 6.81
C VAL A 112 -1.97 5.93 6.73
N LEU A 113 -0.81 6.33 6.24
CA LEU A 113 -0.45 7.74 6.11
C LEU A 113 -0.98 8.36 4.82
N ARG A 114 -1.46 9.59 4.94
CA ARG A 114 -1.70 10.51 3.83
C ARG A 114 -0.37 11.02 3.28
N SER A 115 -0.43 11.76 2.16
CA SER A 115 0.78 12.26 1.50
C SER A 115 1.66 13.10 2.43
N HIS A 116 1.08 14.07 3.16
CA HIS A 116 1.86 14.94 4.06
C HIS A 116 2.41 14.20 5.28
N GLU A 117 1.62 13.28 5.86
CA GLU A 117 2.08 12.41 6.96
C GLU A 117 3.23 11.50 6.51
N THR A 118 3.19 11.00 5.27
CA THR A 118 4.28 10.21 4.69
C THR A 118 5.58 11.01 4.64
N GLN A 119 5.52 12.30 4.29
CA GLN A 119 6.70 13.17 4.28
C GLN A 119 7.28 13.36 5.70
N ILE A 120 6.42 13.54 6.70
CA ILE A 120 6.82 13.63 8.10
C ILE A 120 7.48 12.33 8.58
N ALA A 121 6.90 11.18 8.22
CA ALA A 121 7.47 9.87 8.52
C ALA A 121 8.86 9.71 7.88
N CYS A 122 9.00 10.04 6.60
CA CYS A 122 10.27 9.95 5.89
C CYS A 122 11.36 10.83 6.51
N ALA A 123 11.02 12.08 6.84
CA ALA A 123 11.95 12.99 7.52
C ALA A 123 12.35 12.46 8.92
N SER A 124 11.40 11.90 9.66
CA SER A 124 11.66 11.31 11.00
C SER A 124 12.58 10.09 10.93
N LEU A 125 12.52 9.33 9.84
CA LEU A 125 13.37 8.16 9.58
C LEU A 125 14.72 8.51 8.94
N GLY A 126 14.98 9.79 8.66
CA GLY A 126 16.23 10.25 8.03
C GLY A 126 16.28 10.03 6.51
N PHE A 127 15.14 9.84 5.85
CA PHE A 127 15.07 9.91 4.39
C PHE A 127 15.08 11.37 3.94
N GLU A 128 16.13 11.79 3.26
CA GLU A 128 16.20 13.10 2.62
C GLU A 128 15.70 13.01 1.18
N ALA A 129 14.75 13.87 0.81
CA ALA A 129 14.28 13.97 -0.57
C ALA A 129 15.42 14.45 -1.47
N ARG A 130 15.62 13.80 -2.62
CA ARG A 130 16.56 14.30 -3.62
C ARG A 130 15.92 15.52 -4.32
N HIS A 131 16.56 16.68 -4.20
CA HIS A 131 16.19 17.91 -4.93
C HIS A 131 16.53 17.82 -6.41
#